data_AF-W7DN65-F1
#
_entry.id   AF-W7DN65-F1
#
_cell.length_a   1.000
_cell.length_b   1.000
_cell.length_c   1.000
_cell.angle_alpha   90.00
_cell.angle_beta   90.00
_cell.angle_gamma   90.00
#
_symmetry.space_group_name_H-M   'P 1'
#
loop_
_entity.id
_entity.type
_entity.pdbx_description
1 polymer ?
#
loop_
_entity_poly.entity_id
_entity_poly.type
_entity_poly.pdbx_seq_one_letter_code
_entity_poly.pdbx_strand_id
1 'polypeptide(L)'
;MRKKLWMTFGPILVACGVFLFILFGPSAIFGSVSNKSIQNAATSMSENVVGGEALQRAAMDQNYMPIFGSSELSRIDPFHPSVMANKYATSYTPFLIGRPGTQSLYHYLDINMLSDKLKGKKSGLYFITAVVSTKGC
;
A
#
# COMPACT_ATOMS: atom_id res chain seq x y z
N MET A 1 -21.22 53.16 -2.86
CA MET A 1 -20.67 52.28 -3.91
C MET A 1 -19.96 51.02 -3.38
N ARG A 2 -19.43 50.98 -2.14
CA ARG A 2 -18.80 49.78 -1.52
C ARG A 2 -19.67 48.52 -1.44
N LYS A 3 -20.99 48.65 -1.24
CA LYS A 3 -21.91 47.50 -1.09
C LYS A 3 -22.14 46.72 -2.39
N LYS A 4 -22.09 47.38 -3.56
CA LYS A 4 -22.24 46.71 -4.86
C LYS A 4 -21.00 45.88 -5.21
N LEU A 5 -19.80 46.38 -4.90
CA LEU A 5 -18.54 45.68 -5.20
C LEU A 5 -18.42 44.35 -4.42
N TRP A 6 -18.84 44.33 -3.16
CA TRP A 6 -18.81 43.11 -2.33
C TRP A 6 -19.87 42.08 -2.75
N MET A 7 -20.99 42.51 -3.33
CA MET A 7 -22.04 41.61 -3.82
C MET A 7 -21.64 40.89 -5.12
N THR A 8 -20.72 41.47 -5.90
CA THR A 8 -20.18 40.85 -7.13
C THR A 8 -18.94 40.00 -6.85
N PHE A 9 -18.03 40.45 -5.96
CA PHE A 9 -16.81 39.70 -5.62
C PHE A 9 -17.02 38.63 -4.53
N GLY A 10 -18.06 38.77 -3.70
CA GLY A 10 -18.39 37.81 -2.64
C GLY A 10 -18.61 36.39 -3.16
N PRO A 11 -19.49 36.19 -4.17
CA PRO A 11 -19.73 34.86 -4.75
C PRO A 11 -18.47 34.23 -5.36
N ILE A 12 -17.60 35.05 -5.97
CA ILE A 12 -16.33 34.62 -6.57
C ILE A 12 -15.33 34.18 -5.50
N LEU A 13 -15.21 34.93 -4.40
CA LEU A 13 -14.30 34.59 -3.32
C LEU A 13 -14.77 33.33 -2.57
N VAL A 14 -16.08 33.17 -2.39
CA VAL A 14 -16.69 31.96 -1.83
C VAL A 14 -16.47 30.76 -2.75
N ALA A 15 -16.65 30.91 -4.07
CA ALA A 15 -16.39 29.85 -5.04
C ALA A 15 -14.90 29.40 -5.02
N CYS A 16 -13.96 30.34 -4.94
CA CYS A 16 -12.54 30.01 -4.78
C CYS A 16 -12.26 29.27 -3.46
N GLY A 17 -12.91 29.67 -2.35
CA GLY A 17 -12.79 28.98 -1.07
C GLY A 17 -13.32 27.54 -1.13
N VAL A 18 -14.50 27.34 -1.73
CA VAL A 18 -15.09 26.00 -1.93
C VAL A 18 -14.23 25.15 -2.87
N PHE A 19 -13.66 25.73 -3.93
CA PHE A 19 -12.77 25.04 -4.84
C PHE A 19 -11.49 24.57 -4.14
N LEU A 20 -10.85 25.44 -3.35
CA LEU A 20 -9.68 25.06 -2.54
C LEU A 20 -10.02 24.01 -1.49
N PHE A 21 -11.22 24.08 -0.89
CA PHE A 21 -11.68 23.08 0.06
C PHE A 21 -11.96 21.72 -0.61
N ILE A 22 -12.51 21.70 -1.83
CA ILE A 22 -12.66 20.44 -2.59
C ILE A 22 -11.29 19.83 -2.91
N LEU A 23 -10.29 20.67 -3.22
CA LEU A 23 -8.98 20.23 -3.70
C LEU A 23 -8.08 19.76 -2.55
N PHE A 24 -8.12 20.44 -1.39
CA PHE A 24 -7.25 20.16 -0.24
C PHE A 24 -7.98 19.61 1.00
N GLY A 25 -9.31 19.71 1.06
CA GLY A 25 -10.10 19.24 2.20
C GLY A 25 -10.03 17.73 2.41
N PRO A 26 -10.24 16.90 1.38
CA PRO A 26 -10.19 15.45 1.55
C PRO A 26 -8.80 14.93 1.99
N SER A 27 -7.73 15.51 1.45
CA SER A 27 -6.35 15.10 1.77
C SER A 27 -5.91 15.51 3.18
N ALA A 28 -6.42 16.63 3.71
CA ALA A 28 -6.11 17.08 5.08
C ALA A 28 -6.87 16.30 6.17
N ILE A 29 -8.05 15.73 5.86
CA ILE A 29 -8.93 15.09 6.86
C ILE A 29 -8.79 13.56 6.85
N PHE A 30 -8.56 12.93 5.69
CA PHE A 30 -8.58 11.47 5.54
C PHE A 30 -7.20 10.84 5.29
N GLY A 31 -6.11 11.61 5.38
CA GLY A 31 -4.77 11.15 5.02
C GLY A 31 -4.14 10.12 5.95
N SER A 32 -4.73 9.79 7.10
CA SER A 32 -4.12 8.87 8.06
C SER A 32 -4.47 7.41 7.76
N VAL A 33 -3.49 6.64 7.31
CA VAL A 33 -3.58 5.18 7.26
C VAL A 33 -3.65 4.63 8.69
N SER A 34 -4.78 4.05 9.08
CA SER A 34 -4.95 3.46 10.42
C SER A 34 -4.16 2.15 10.56
N ASN A 35 -3.59 1.88 11.74
CA ASN A 35 -2.89 0.63 12.06
C ASN A 35 -3.73 -0.62 11.80
N LYS A 36 -5.04 -0.55 12.04
CA LYS A 36 -5.98 -1.66 11.75
C LYS A 36 -6.11 -1.93 10.24
N SER A 37 -6.03 -0.88 9.43
CA SER A 37 -6.00 -1.00 7.97
C SER A 37 -4.72 -1.71 7.51
N ILE A 38 -3.57 -1.35 8.09
CA ILE A 38 -2.27 -1.99 7.79
C ILE A 38 -2.29 -3.48 8.15
N GLN A 39 -2.82 -3.83 9.32
CA GLN A 39 -2.89 -5.22 9.76
C GLN A 39 -3.80 -6.08 8.86
N ASN A 40 -4.98 -5.56 8.50
CA ASN A 40 -5.88 -6.23 7.57
C ASN A 40 -5.27 -6.32 6.17
N ALA A 41 -4.55 -5.28 5.75
CA ALA A 41 -3.86 -5.24 4.47
C ALA A 41 -2.75 -6.29 4.37
N ALA A 42 -2.00 -6.50 5.46
CA ALA A 42 -0.88 -7.43 5.50
C ALA A 42 -1.22 -8.87 5.08
N THR A 43 -2.49 -9.29 5.20
CA THR A 43 -2.96 -10.65 4.85
C THR A 43 -3.99 -10.71 3.73
N SER A 44 -4.58 -9.58 3.33
CA SER A 44 -5.73 -9.58 2.40
C SER A 44 -5.38 -9.75 0.92
N MET A 45 -4.12 -9.53 0.53
CA MET A 45 -3.65 -9.62 -0.87
C MET A 45 -4.57 -8.91 -1.88
N SER A 46 -5.27 -7.86 -1.46
CA SER A 46 -6.25 -7.19 -2.32
C SER A 46 -5.56 -6.27 -3.32
N GLU A 47 -6.22 -5.97 -4.45
CA GLU A 47 -5.65 -5.14 -5.51
C GLU A 47 -5.16 -3.78 -5.00
N ASN A 48 -5.96 -3.16 -4.13
CA ASN A 48 -5.66 -1.86 -3.53
C ASN A 48 -4.48 -1.91 -2.57
N VAL A 49 -4.15 -3.08 -2.03
CA VAL A 49 -3.00 -3.27 -1.13
C VAL A 49 -1.75 -3.61 -1.93
N VAL A 50 -1.87 -4.48 -2.93
CA VAL A 50 -0.76 -4.97 -3.75
C VAL A 50 -0.30 -3.93 -4.78
N GLY A 51 -1.20 -3.09 -5.30
CA GLY A 51 -0.85 -1.93 -6.13
C GLY A 51 -0.79 -0.60 -5.37
N GLY A 52 -1.15 -0.59 -4.08
CA GLY A 52 -1.25 0.63 -3.28
C GLY A 52 0.04 0.98 -2.54
N GLU A 53 0.76 1.99 -3.02
CA GLU A 53 2.04 2.42 -2.45
C GLU A 53 1.89 2.94 -0.99
N ALA A 54 0.86 3.73 -0.70
CA ALA A 54 0.71 4.40 0.60
C ALA A 54 0.65 3.40 1.77
N LEU A 55 -0.01 2.27 1.57
CA LEU A 55 -0.21 1.24 2.59
C LEU A 55 1.02 0.38 2.77
N GLN A 56 1.69 0.03 1.67
CA GLN A 56 2.96 -0.69 1.69
C GLN A 56 4.05 0.15 2.37
N ARG A 57 4.15 1.44 2.03
CA ARG A 57 5.09 2.38 2.68
C ARG A 57 4.82 2.51 4.17
N ALA A 58 3.55 2.70 4.56
CA ALA A 58 3.17 2.75 5.97
C ALA A 58 3.51 1.45 6.72
N ALA A 59 3.32 0.29 6.09
CA ALA A 59 3.71 -1.00 6.65
C ALA A 59 5.23 -1.12 6.81
N MET A 60 6.02 -0.74 5.80
CA MET A 60 7.48 -0.79 5.87
C MET A 60 8.04 0.11 6.98
N ASP A 61 7.39 1.22 7.30
CA ASP A 61 7.77 2.08 8.42
C ASP A 61 7.52 1.41 9.80
N GLN A 62 6.52 0.51 9.92
CA GLN A 62 6.11 -0.14 11.17
C GLN A 62 6.73 -1.53 11.44
N ASN A 63 7.88 -1.85 10.84
CA ASN A 63 8.57 -3.15 10.95
C ASN A 63 7.83 -4.34 10.33
N TYR A 64 6.99 -4.10 9.32
CA TYR A 64 6.46 -5.19 8.52
C TYR A 64 7.54 -5.71 7.57
N MET A 65 7.64 -7.03 7.45
CA MET A 65 8.54 -7.71 6.52
C MET A 65 7.78 -8.02 5.23
N PRO A 66 8.19 -7.48 4.07
CA PRO A 66 7.54 -7.77 2.81
C PRO A 66 7.84 -9.21 2.38
N ILE A 67 6.82 -9.93 1.96
CA ILE A 67 6.91 -11.26 1.37
C ILE A 67 6.30 -11.19 -0.02
N PHE A 68 7.12 -11.43 -1.04
CA PHE A 68 6.72 -11.36 -2.44
C PHE A 68 6.39 -12.75 -2.98
N GLY A 69 5.31 -12.86 -3.76
CA GLY A 69 4.89 -14.11 -4.36
C GLY A 69 3.65 -13.93 -5.22
N SER A 70 2.97 -15.02 -5.57
CA SER A 70 1.78 -15.01 -6.42
C SER A 70 0.62 -15.77 -5.76
N SER A 71 0.18 -16.86 -6.38
CA SER A 71 -0.86 -17.75 -5.87
C SER A 71 -0.46 -18.56 -4.62
N GLU A 72 0.83 -18.59 -4.29
CA GLU A 72 1.37 -19.32 -3.14
C GLU A 72 0.96 -18.65 -1.83
N LEU A 73 0.90 -17.31 -1.82
CA LEU A 73 0.60 -16.53 -0.62
C LEU A 73 -0.87 -16.63 -0.19
N SER A 74 -1.78 -17.02 -1.10
CA SER A 74 -3.20 -17.19 -0.76
C SER A 74 -3.51 -18.57 -0.17
N ARG A 75 -2.56 -19.51 -0.21
CA ARG A 75 -2.70 -20.85 0.37
C ARG A 75 -2.40 -20.78 1.87
N ILE A 76 -3.43 -20.51 2.65
CA ILE A 76 -3.29 -20.45 4.11
C ILE A 76 -3.25 -21.86 4.69
N ASP A 77 -2.10 -22.22 5.24
CA ASP A 77 -1.87 -23.45 5.98
C ASP A 77 -1.36 -23.15 7.41
N PRO A 78 -1.33 -24.14 8.33
CA PRO A 78 -0.87 -23.91 9.71
C PRO A 78 0.58 -23.44 9.84
N PHE A 79 1.42 -23.68 8.83
CA PHE A 79 2.81 -23.25 8.73
C PHE A 79 2.97 -21.98 7.89
N HIS A 80 1.87 -21.37 7.44
CA HIS A 80 1.90 -20.13 6.70
C HIS A 80 2.56 -19.02 7.54
N PRO A 81 3.46 -18.19 6.97
CA PRO A 81 4.22 -17.18 7.72
C PRO A 81 3.34 -16.26 8.56
N SER A 82 2.19 -15.83 8.03
CA SER A 82 1.23 -14.97 8.76
C SER A 82 0.58 -15.66 9.96
N VAL A 83 0.35 -16.97 9.86
CA VAL A 83 -0.21 -17.77 10.96
C VAL A 83 0.84 -18.01 12.03
N MET A 84 2.06 -18.38 11.61
CA MET A 84 3.20 -18.59 12.50
C MET A 84 3.59 -17.31 13.25
N ALA A 85 3.64 -16.16 12.56
CA ALA A 85 3.96 -14.88 13.17
C ALA A 85 2.93 -14.48 14.22
N ASN A 86 1.64 -14.71 13.94
CA ASN A 86 0.56 -14.43 14.88
C ASN A 86 0.55 -15.38 16.09
N LYS A 87 0.86 -16.66 15.87
CA LYS A 87 0.84 -17.69 16.93
C LYS A 87 2.06 -17.61 17.87
N TYR A 88 3.25 -17.35 17.32
CA TYR A 88 4.51 -17.38 18.07
C TYR A 88 5.07 -15.99 18.41
N ALA A 89 4.32 -14.92 18.13
CA ALA A 89 4.72 -13.53 18.42
C ALA A 89 6.15 -13.20 17.94
N THR A 90 6.40 -13.42 16.65
CA THR A 90 7.72 -13.17 16.06
C THR A 90 8.06 -11.68 16.09
N SER A 91 9.36 -11.35 16.09
CA SER A 91 9.85 -9.96 16.08
C SER A 91 9.57 -9.18 14.78
N TYR A 92 8.93 -9.81 13.80
CA TYR A 92 8.49 -9.24 12.54
C TYR A 92 7.06 -9.65 12.25
N THR A 93 6.33 -8.80 11.53
CA THR A 93 5.00 -9.13 11.00
C THR A 93 5.10 -9.26 9.48
N PRO A 94 4.72 -10.40 8.89
CA PRO A 94 4.77 -10.59 7.45
C PRO A 94 3.71 -9.73 6.75
N PHE A 95 4.08 -9.15 5.61
CA PHE A 95 3.21 -8.36 4.76
C PHE A 95 3.24 -8.95 3.35
N LEU A 96 2.12 -9.54 2.94
CA LEU A 96 2.01 -10.29 1.69
C LEU A 96 1.83 -9.33 0.51
N ILE A 97 2.79 -9.33 -0.43
CA ILE A 97 2.79 -8.53 -1.65
C ILE A 97 2.73 -9.49 -2.83
N GLY A 98 1.53 -9.67 -3.39
CA GLY A 98 1.33 -10.60 -4.48
C GLY A 98 -0.12 -11.03 -4.62
N ARG A 99 -0.47 -11.48 -5.83
CA ARG A 99 -1.78 -12.05 -6.17
C ARG A 99 -1.56 -13.13 -7.23
N PRO A 100 -2.51 -14.05 -7.45
CA PRO A 100 -2.46 -14.94 -8.60
C PRO A 100 -2.19 -14.15 -9.89
N GLY A 101 -1.08 -14.45 -10.57
CA GLY A 101 -0.66 -13.74 -11.78
C GLY A 101 0.38 -12.63 -11.58
N THR A 102 0.74 -12.24 -10.34
CA THR A 102 1.91 -11.37 -10.10
C THR A 102 3.20 -12.14 -10.39
N GLN A 103 4.10 -11.50 -11.11
CA GLN A 103 5.36 -12.08 -11.60
C GLN A 103 6.55 -11.18 -11.23
N SER A 104 7.76 -11.62 -11.59
CA SER A 104 9.02 -10.92 -11.31
C SER A 104 9.01 -9.46 -11.78
N LEU A 105 8.43 -9.14 -12.94
CA LEU A 105 8.33 -7.77 -13.44
C LEU A 105 7.48 -6.88 -12.53
N TYR A 106 6.34 -7.39 -12.07
CA TYR A 106 5.46 -6.65 -11.16
C TYR A 106 6.18 -6.38 -9.83
N HIS A 107 6.81 -7.42 -9.26
CA HIS A 107 7.60 -7.28 -8.04
C HIS A 107 8.80 -6.36 -8.22
N TYR A 108 9.43 -6.33 -9.39
CA TYR A 108 10.48 -5.37 -9.69
C TYR A 108 9.97 -3.93 -9.59
N LEU A 109 8.79 -3.63 -10.16
CA LEU A 109 8.18 -2.31 -10.06
C LEU A 109 7.87 -1.94 -8.60
N ASP A 110 7.28 -2.87 -7.82
CA ASP A 110 6.99 -2.66 -6.40
C ASP A 110 8.26 -2.35 -5.59
N ILE A 111 9.33 -3.12 -5.81
CA ILE A 111 10.62 -2.91 -5.14
C ILE A 111 11.21 -1.54 -5.49
N ASN A 112 11.09 -1.11 -6.75
CA ASN A 112 11.56 0.21 -7.16
C ASN A 112 10.80 1.33 -6.45
N MET A 113 9.47 1.21 -6.34
CA MET A 113 8.61 2.18 -5.62
C MET A 113 8.93 2.23 -4.11
N LEU A 114 9.32 1.09 -3.54
CA LEU A 114 9.65 0.92 -2.12
C LEU A 114 11.16 1.07 -1.83
N SER A 115 11.99 1.34 -2.82
CA SER A 115 13.46 1.26 -2.72
C SER A 115 14.04 2.08 -1.57
N ASP A 116 13.55 3.30 -1.36
CA ASP A 116 13.94 4.18 -0.26
C ASP A 116 13.62 3.59 1.12
N LYS A 117 12.53 2.82 1.24
CA LYS A 117 12.08 2.20 2.49
C LYS A 117 12.69 0.83 2.74
N LEU A 118 13.11 0.14 1.68
CA LEU A 118 13.77 -1.17 1.73
C LEU A 118 15.27 -1.06 2.00
N LYS A 119 15.89 0.11 1.73
CA LYS A 119 17.31 0.35 1.94
C LYS A 119 17.68 0.22 3.42
N GLY A 120 18.47 -0.81 3.75
CA GLY A 120 18.93 -1.09 5.13
C GLY A 120 17.95 -1.86 6.01
N LYS A 121 16.79 -2.28 5.49
CA LYS A 121 15.87 -3.20 6.17
C LYS A 121 16.13 -4.65 5.73
N LYS A 122 15.74 -5.62 6.57
CA LYS A 122 15.89 -7.05 6.26
C LYS A 122 15.15 -7.35 4.95
N SER A 123 15.91 -7.79 3.95
CA SER A 123 15.45 -8.08 2.60
C SER A 123 14.29 -9.09 2.61
N GLY A 124 13.21 -8.78 1.88
CA GLY A 124 12.00 -9.59 1.84
C GLY A 124 12.22 -11.03 1.38
N LEU A 125 11.33 -11.93 1.78
CA LEU A 125 11.30 -13.30 1.30
C LEU A 125 10.62 -13.34 -0.08
N TYR A 126 11.29 -13.94 -1.07
CA TYR A 126 10.79 -14.04 -2.45
C TYR A 126 10.40 -15.48 -2.78
N PHE A 127 9.14 -15.69 -3.12
CA PHE A 127 8.69 -16.93 -3.75
C PHE A 127 8.85 -16.80 -5.26
N ILE A 128 9.94 -17.37 -5.78
CA ILE A 128 10.18 -17.44 -7.22
C ILE A 128 9.50 -18.71 -7.74
N THR A 129 8.30 -18.55 -8.31
CA THR A 129 7.64 -19.65 -9.00
C THR A 129 8.30 -19.88 -10.37
N ALA A 130 8.88 -21.07 -10.56
CA ALA A 130 9.59 -21.48 -11.78
C ALA A 130 8.70 -21.57 -13.03
N VAL A 131 7.36 -21.49 -12.88
CA VAL A 131 6.39 -21.63 -13.98
C VAL A 131 6.44 -20.46 -14.97
N VAL A 132 7.00 -19.31 -14.60
CA VAL A 132 7.03 -18.10 -15.45
C VAL A 132 8.26 -18.04 -16.37
N SER A 133 9.14 -19.05 -16.33
CA SER A 133 10.11 -19.26 -17.41
C SER A 133 9.48 -20.08 -18.53
N THR A 134 8.28 -19.71 -18.97
CA THR A 134 7.78 -20.18 -20.27
C THR A 134 8.56 -19.42 -21.33
N LYS A 135 9.63 -20.09 -21.77
CA LYS A 135 10.46 -19.78 -22.92
C LYS A 135 9.66 -19.01 -23.98
N GLY A 136 10.21 -17.88 -24.42
CA GLY A 136 9.99 -17.42 -25.78
C GLY A 136 10.40 -18.57 -26.71
N CYS A 137 9.41 -19.22 -27.29
CA CYS A 137 9.51 -20.12 -28.42
C CYS A 137 8.35 -19.80 -29.34
#